data_AF-A0A7K4BA33-F1
#
_entry.id   AF-A0A7K4BA33-F1
#
_cell.length_a   1.000
_cell.length_b   1.000
_cell.length_c   1.000
_cell.angle_alpha   90.00
_cell.angle_beta   90.00
_cell.angle_gamma   90.00
#
_symmetry.space_group_name_H-M   'P 1'
#
loop_
_entity.id
_entity.type
_entity.pdbx_description
1 polymer ?
#
loop_
_entity_poly.entity_id
_entity_poly.type
_entity_poly.pdbx_seq_one_letter_code
_entity_poly.pdbx_strand_id
1 'polypeptide(L)'
;MQFSLSTDIRSYHSSVLFQGNLYSYSTIFSKKVSKILVHIQCEEKISVHAPVGTQKEAIEEKILAYLKILLTKKEDIRPNSPDNVKRGIIHVRGYDIPYTTVINRRRKEPTICSDKGTFRVEIPGPISPEKLKKFLLTEQDWIYKQYFLSLPECPLELEHQRICIHGIEVPYIIRRNPRIKRTTLKIHGDGTVEVSAPFDAETERVAGFVNKQGSWIAHRIGLEITNEISQLEKIHSHSKNSVEIDSGQVNYKDSTIPYRITYNRRAKRLIIKINRQREVLVVCPIHAKKSDITTFVNQKTEWIYEHTIQSTRPLPPKREYCNGEVWPFMGEEITIRINRGDNPDMFRQGKELIITVPKECTEFNEKELIKQVLSSFFAESLYKYSLPVFETFASKLGVVVPQIKIRNQNTKWGACSTRSITLNLRLCMAPTHIVDYVVAHEISHKKNPDHSPQFWKTVEQLLPNYRDIRDELKKESYKWVI
;
A
#
# COMPACT_ATOMS: atom_id res chain seq x y z
N MET A 1 -19.89 26.15 20.29
CA MET A 1 -19.17 26.57 21.51
C MET A 1 -18.21 27.70 21.16
N GLN A 2 -18.19 28.74 21.99
CA GLN A 2 -17.48 30.02 21.84
C GLN A 2 -15.97 29.90 21.62
N PHE A 3 -15.43 30.85 20.85
CA PHE A 3 -14.02 31.23 20.86
C PHE A 3 -13.64 31.81 22.24
N SER A 4 -12.54 31.32 22.82
CA SER A 4 -11.80 32.04 23.87
C SER A 4 -10.31 32.03 23.54
N LEU A 5 -9.80 33.17 23.10
CA LEU A 5 -8.37 33.48 23.05
C LEU A 5 -7.84 33.60 24.49
N SER A 6 -6.91 32.73 24.88
CA SER A 6 -6.00 33.02 26.00
C SER A 6 -4.62 33.37 25.44
N THR A 7 -4.35 34.67 25.39
CA THR A 7 -3.04 35.29 25.23
C THR A 7 -2.07 34.83 26.32
N ASP A 8 -0.92 34.27 25.92
CA ASP A 8 0.30 34.24 26.74
C ASP A 8 1.56 33.96 25.87
N ILE A 9 1.67 34.63 24.71
CA ILE A 9 2.94 34.72 23.96
C ILE A 9 3.49 36.12 24.21
N ARG A 10 4.26 36.30 25.29
CA ARG A 10 5.13 37.48 25.45
C ARG A 10 6.40 37.21 24.65
N SER A 11 6.48 37.71 23.42
CA SER A 11 7.75 37.72 22.68
C SER A 11 8.61 38.87 23.19
N TYR A 12 9.76 38.56 23.80
CA TYR A 12 10.75 39.58 24.19
C TYR A 12 11.85 39.63 23.14
N HIS A 13 12.10 40.82 22.57
CA HIS A 13 13.18 41.05 21.62
C HIS A 13 14.28 41.87 22.30
N SER A 14 15.51 41.37 22.27
CA SER A 14 16.66 42.09 22.80
C SER A 14 17.92 41.72 22.01
N SER A 15 19.06 42.27 22.40
CA SER A 15 20.33 42.00 21.74
C SER A 15 21.43 41.77 22.77
N VAL A 16 22.33 40.84 22.48
CA VAL A 16 23.51 40.58 23.31
C VAL A 16 24.77 40.76 22.47
N LEU A 17 25.78 41.38 23.07
CA LEU A 17 27.06 41.65 22.41
C LEU A 17 28.07 40.57 22.80
N PHE A 18 28.64 39.90 21.81
CA PHE A 18 29.61 38.82 22.04
C PHE A 18 30.78 38.93 21.06
N GLN A 19 32.00 39.09 21.60
CA GLN A 19 33.25 39.25 20.83
C GLN A 19 33.18 40.31 19.71
N GLY A 20 32.53 41.45 19.98
CA GLY A 20 32.43 42.57 19.03
C GLY A 20 31.25 42.49 18.06
N ASN A 21 30.52 41.38 18.00
CA ASN A 21 29.33 41.22 17.15
C ASN A 21 28.04 41.34 17.97
N LEU A 22 27.03 41.99 17.40
CA LEU A 22 25.73 42.20 18.03
C LEU A 22 24.74 41.12 17.57
N TYR A 23 24.28 40.28 18.49
CA TYR A 23 23.32 39.22 18.17
C TYR A 23 21.93 39.62 18.66
N SER A 24 20.99 39.72 17.74
CA SER A 24 19.58 39.97 18.06
C SER A 24 18.90 38.65 18.43
N TYR A 25 18.13 38.64 19.53
CA TYR A 25 17.41 37.45 19.96
C TYR A 25 15.94 37.70 20.26
N SER A 26 15.12 36.68 19.98
CA SER A 26 13.69 36.65 20.30
C SER A 26 13.40 35.49 21.24
N THR A 27 12.73 35.76 22.35
CA THR A 27 12.38 34.73 23.35
C THR A 27 10.89 34.43 23.31
N ILE A 28 10.56 33.14 23.18
CA ILE A 28 9.20 32.61 23.29
C ILE A 28 9.09 31.84 24.62
N PHE A 29 8.21 32.30 25.51
CA PHE A 29 7.97 31.62 26.78
C PHE A 29 6.90 30.53 26.64
N SER A 30 7.12 29.35 27.21
CA SER A 30 6.15 28.24 27.16
C SER A 30 6.16 27.40 28.43
N LYS A 31 4.96 27.05 28.93
CA LYS A 31 4.79 26.13 30.08
C LYS A 31 5.21 24.68 29.78
N LYS A 32 5.37 24.32 28.49
CA LYS A 32 5.78 22.97 28.03
C LYS A 32 7.30 22.80 27.99
N VAL A 33 8.06 23.87 28.18
CA VAL A 33 9.53 23.89 28.11
C VAL A 33 10.07 23.96 29.53
N SER A 34 10.90 22.98 29.92
CA SER A 34 11.46 22.88 31.28
C SER A 34 12.88 23.44 31.42
N LYS A 35 13.54 23.83 30.31
CA LYS A 35 14.90 24.39 30.26
C LYS A 35 15.03 25.40 29.12
N ILE A 36 15.95 26.36 29.22
CA ILE A 36 16.21 27.34 28.16
C ILE A 36 16.86 26.64 26.95
N LEU A 37 16.23 26.75 25.79
CA LEU A 37 16.71 26.22 24.50
C LEU A 37 17.08 27.40 23.58
N VAL A 38 18.28 27.36 23.02
CA VAL A 38 18.82 28.42 22.14
C VAL A 38 19.04 27.85 20.75
N HIS A 39 18.51 28.52 19.72
CA HIS A 39 18.63 28.14 18.32
C HIS A 39 19.11 29.34 17.49
N ILE A 40 20.09 29.14 16.62
CA ILE A 40 20.51 30.15 15.65
C ILE A 40 19.64 30.02 14.39
N GLN A 41 18.99 31.11 14.00
CA GLN A 41 18.20 31.17 12.77
C GLN A 41 19.09 31.60 11.59
N CYS A 42 19.98 32.57 11.80
CA CYS A 42 21.04 33.00 10.87
C CYS A 42 22.19 33.68 11.65
N GLU A 43 23.26 34.09 10.98
CA GLU A 43 24.54 34.48 11.63
C GLU A 43 24.42 35.49 12.79
N GLU A 44 23.39 36.36 12.81
CA GLU A 44 23.18 37.38 13.85
C GLU A 44 21.79 37.34 14.53
N LYS A 45 20.99 36.28 14.26
CA LYS A 45 19.63 36.12 14.82
C LYS A 45 19.47 34.82 15.59
N ILE A 46 19.02 34.95 16.84
CA ILE A 46 18.87 33.85 17.79
C ILE A 46 17.41 33.75 18.23
N SER A 47 16.84 32.55 18.18
CA SER A 47 15.54 32.26 18.79
C SER A 47 15.73 31.46 20.06
N VAL A 48 15.12 31.91 21.16
CA VAL A 48 15.19 31.28 22.47
C VAL A 48 13.81 30.80 22.90
N HIS A 49 13.73 29.57 23.39
CA HIS A 49 12.53 29.07 24.06
C HIS A 49 12.83 28.87 25.54
N ALA A 50 12.06 29.53 26.42
CA ALA A 50 12.32 29.52 27.86
C ALA A 50 11.06 29.16 28.67
N PRO A 51 11.21 28.55 29.87
CA PRO A 51 10.11 28.41 30.81
C PRO A 51 9.49 29.76 31.18
N VAL A 52 8.17 29.80 31.36
CA VAL A 52 7.47 31.02 31.81
C VAL A 52 8.03 31.47 33.17
N GLY A 53 8.44 32.74 33.28
CA GLY A 53 9.05 33.31 34.49
C GLY A 53 10.59 33.31 34.52
N THR A 54 11.25 32.87 33.45
CA THR A 54 12.72 32.92 33.35
C THR A 54 13.21 34.37 33.24
N GLN A 55 14.17 34.75 34.10
CA GLN A 55 14.79 36.09 34.11
C GLN A 55 15.67 36.32 32.87
N LYS A 56 15.79 37.58 32.45
CA LYS A 56 16.52 37.98 31.23
C LYS A 56 17.99 37.60 31.31
N GLU A 57 18.61 37.79 32.47
CA GLU A 57 20.02 37.53 32.72
C GLU A 57 20.35 36.04 32.53
N ALA A 58 19.46 35.15 32.96
CA ALA A 58 19.63 33.70 32.78
C ALA A 58 19.50 33.26 31.31
N ILE A 59 18.70 33.99 30.52
CA ILE A 59 18.59 33.77 29.07
C ILE A 59 19.89 34.22 28.38
N GLU A 60 20.38 35.41 28.70
CA GLU A 60 21.60 35.96 28.11
C GLU A 60 22.83 35.12 28.46
N GLU A 61 22.96 34.67 29.71
CA GLU A 61 24.03 33.77 30.12
C GLU A 61 24.00 32.45 29.31
N LYS A 62 22.80 31.92 29.05
CA LYS A 62 22.64 30.69 28.26
C LYS A 62 22.97 30.91 26.78
N ILE A 63 22.61 32.06 26.22
CA ILE A 63 22.98 32.46 24.85
C ILE A 63 24.50 32.59 24.74
N LEU A 64 25.15 33.29 25.69
CA LEU A 64 26.59 33.48 25.71
C LEU A 64 27.35 32.15 25.84
N ALA A 65 26.88 31.24 26.71
CA ALA A 65 27.43 29.89 26.84
C ALA A 65 27.27 29.09 25.53
N TYR A 66 26.12 29.22 24.87
CA TYR A 66 25.83 28.54 23.61
C TYR A 66 26.72 29.07 22.46
N LEU A 67 26.88 30.39 22.34
CA LEU A 67 27.78 31.03 21.36
C LEU A 67 29.24 30.64 21.59
N LYS A 68 29.68 30.58 22.86
CA LYS A 68 31.04 30.13 23.22
C LYS A 68 31.30 28.68 22.79
N ILE A 69 30.32 27.78 22.96
CA ILE A 69 30.39 26.37 22.49
C ILE A 69 30.40 26.28 20.96
N LEU A 70 29.62 27.11 20.28
CA LEU A 70 29.56 27.12 18.81
C LEU A 70 30.87 27.59 18.17
N LEU A 71 31.54 28.57 18.78
CA LEU A 71 32.82 29.08 18.28
C LEU A 71 33.98 28.15 18.61
N THR A 72 33.98 27.50 19.78
CA THR A 72 34.91 26.39 20.05
C THR A 72 34.70 25.21 19.09
N LYS A 73 33.45 24.91 18.71
CA LYS A 73 33.15 23.94 17.64
C LYS A 73 33.56 24.38 16.24
N LYS A 74 33.74 25.69 15.98
CA LYS A 74 34.27 26.22 14.70
C LYS A 74 35.80 26.15 14.64
N GLU A 75 36.49 26.28 15.77
CA GLU A 75 37.95 26.08 15.89
C GLU A 75 38.36 24.59 15.91
N ASP A 76 37.50 23.69 16.40
CA ASP A 76 37.71 22.23 16.35
C ASP A 76 37.46 21.59 14.95
N ILE A 77 37.12 22.38 13.93
CA ILE A 77 37.14 21.97 12.52
C ILE A 77 38.51 22.32 11.94
N ARG A 78 39.57 21.78 12.54
CA ARG A 78 40.82 21.45 11.85
C ARG A 78 40.98 19.93 11.88
N PRO A 79 41.37 19.32 10.76
CA PRO A 79 41.13 17.91 10.52
C PRO A 79 42.06 17.04 11.37
N ASN A 80 41.51 16.40 12.40
CA ASN A 80 42.16 15.21 12.96
C ASN A 80 41.87 14.00 12.06
N SER A 81 42.85 13.70 11.22
CA SER A 81 43.08 12.45 10.45
C SER A 81 42.14 12.12 9.27
N PRO A 82 42.68 12.01 8.03
CA PRO A 82 41.89 11.84 6.79
C PRO A 82 41.59 10.38 6.36
N ASP A 83 41.73 9.35 7.19
CA ASP A 83 41.77 7.96 6.67
C ASP A 83 40.47 7.12 6.75
N ASN A 84 39.34 7.63 7.27
CA ASN A 84 38.16 6.78 7.53
C ASN A 84 36.81 7.22 6.93
N VAL A 85 36.77 8.21 6.04
CA VAL A 85 35.52 8.66 5.39
C VAL A 85 35.50 8.27 3.92
N LYS A 86 34.72 7.22 3.59
CA LYS A 86 34.48 6.84 2.18
C LYS A 86 33.17 7.48 1.69
N ARG A 87 33.25 8.22 0.57
CA ARG A 87 32.08 8.79 -0.11
C ARG A 87 31.57 7.82 -1.19
N GLY A 88 30.26 7.77 -1.38
CA GLY A 88 29.61 6.96 -2.41
C GLY A 88 28.32 7.60 -2.90
N ILE A 89 27.77 7.06 -3.97
CA ILE A 89 26.49 7.47 -4.55
C ILE A 89 25.58 6.26 -4.60
N ILE A 90 24.34 6.42 -4.16
CA ILE A 90 23.28 5.45 -4.41
C ILE A 90 22.32 6.03 -5.43
N HIS A 91 22.08 5.27 -6.49
CA HIS A 91 21.08 5.61 -7.49
C HIS A 91 19.71 5.11 -7.02
N VAL A 92 18.80 6.03 -6.70
CA VAL A 92 17.43 5.70 -6.29
C VAL A 92 16.43 6.48 -7.12
N ARG A 93 15.61 5.77 -7.90
CA ARG A 93 14.50 6.35 -8.69
C ARG A 93 14.92 7.49 -9.64
N GLY A 94 16.10 7.40 -10.24
CA GLY A 94 16.61 8.42 -11.15
C GLY A 94 17.43 9.52 -10.46
N TYR A 95 17.51 9.53 -9.12
CA TYR A 95 18.30 10.47 -8.35
C TYR A 95 19.62 9.83 -7.91
N ASP A 96 20.71 10.57 -8.09
CA ASP A 96 22.02 10.23 -7.57
C ASP A 96 22.20 10.86 -6.18
N ILE A 97 22.00 10.05 -5.15
CA ILE A 97 21.97 10.50 -3.76
C ILE A 97 23.35 10.23 -3.13
N PRO A 98 24.12 11.27 -2.74
CA PRO A 98 25.42 11.10 -2.13
C PRO A 98 25.30 10.61 -0.69
N TYR A 99 26.20 9.71 -0.28
CA TYR A 99 26.35 9.28 1.09
C TYR A 99 27.81 9.20 1.52
N THR A 100 28.04 9.30 2.83
CA THR A 100 29.35 9.12 3.47
C THR A 100 29.32 7.92 4.39
N THR A 101 30.42 7.18 4.50
CA THR A 101 30.54 6.04 5.41
C THR A 101 31.53 6.35 6.51
N VAL A 102 31.16 6.06 7.75
CA VAL A 102 31.98 6.30 8.95
C VAL A 102 31.97 5.06 9.84
N ILE A 103 33.13 4.67 10.36
CA ILE A 103 33.23 3.56 11.32
C ILE A 103 32.81 4.04 12.71
N ASN A 104 31.76 3.43 13.26
CA ASN A 104 31.28 3.65 14.62
C ASN A 104 31.22 2.31 15.37
N ARG A 105 32.30 1.98 16.09
CA ARG A 105 32.45 0.71 16.84
C ARG A 105 31.43 0.49 17.95
N ARG A 106 30.63 1.50 18.32
CA ARG A 106 29.53 1.36 19.29
C ARG A 106 28.28 0.74 18.67
N ARG A 107 28.15 0.75 17.34
CA ARG A 107 27.04 0.10 16.65
C ARG A 107 27.26 -1.42 16.63
N LYS A 108 26.16 -2.18 16.67
CA LYS A 108 26.18 -3.64 16.43
C LYS A 108 25.89 -3.98 14.97
N GLU A 109 25.19 -3.11 14.26
CA GLU A 109 24.78 -3.25 12.85
C GLU A 109 24.94 -1.93 12.09
N PRO A 110 25.07 -1.96 10.75
CA PRO A 110 25.07 -0.74 9.93
C PRO A 110 23.80 0.09 10.16
N THR A 111 23.95 1.40 10.31
CA THR A 111 22.84 2.33 10.49
C THR A 111 23.01 3.51 9.53
N ILE A 112 21.92 4.07 9.02
CA ILE A 112 21.96 5.26 8.16
C ILE A 112 21.24 6.43 8.85
N CYS A 113 21.85 7.60 8.78
CA CYS A 113 21.35 8.85 9.32
C CYS A 113 21.26 9.89 8.19
N SER A 114 20.29 10.80 8.30
CA SER A 114 20.12 11.94 7.39
C SER A 114 20.20 13.24 8.19
N ASP A 115 20.95 14.21 7.69
CA ASP A 115 20.95 15.60 8.17
C ASP A 115 20.85 16.55 6.97
N LYS A 116 19.73 17.27 6.85
CA LYS A 116 19.44 18.21 5.75
C LYS A 116 19.76 17.66 4.35
N GLY A 117 19.39 16.41 4.07
CA GLY A 117 19.59 15.76 2.76
C GLY A 117 20.98 15.12 2.57
N THR A 118 21.88 15.26 3.54
CA THR A 118 23.17 14.57 3.54
C THR A 118 23.06 13.23 4.27
N PHE A 119 23.44 12.14 3.61
CA PHE A 119 23.36 10.80 4.19
C PHE A 119 24.70 10.34 4.77
N ARG A 120 24.65 9.79 5.99
CA ARG A 120 25.80 9.18 6.66
C ARG A 120 25.47 7.76 7.10
N VAL A 121 26.30 6.82 6.69
CA VAL A 121 26.22 5.40 7.05
C VAL A 121 27.24 5.11 8.14
N GLU A 122 26.77 4.75 9.31
CA GLU A 122 27.57 4.32 10.45
C GLU A 122 27.74 2.81 10.42
N ILE A 123 28.97 2.32 10.31
CA ILE A 123 29.29 0.88 10.26
C ILE A 123 30.07 0.43 11.50
N PRO A 124 29.77 -0.74 12.10
CA PRO A 124 30.42 -1.21 13.33
C PRO A 124 31.91 -1.54 13.15
N GLY A 125 32.33 -1.83 11.92
CA GLY A 125 33.70 -2.14 11.50
C GLY A 125 33.77 -2.24 9.97
N PRO A 126 34.91 -2.65 9.39
CA PRO A 126 35.04 -2.85 7.95
C PRO A 126 33.99 -3.87 7.46
N ILE A 127 33.15 -3.46 6.51
CA ILE A 127 32.18 -4.36 5.86
C ILE A 127 32.50 -4.48 4.37
N SER A 128 32.18 -5.62 3.77
CA SER A 128 32.37 -5.80 2.33
C SER A 128 31.49 -4.83 1.52
N PRO A 129 31.94 -4.39 0.33
CA PRO A 129 31.14 -3.51 -0.54
C PRO A 129 29.76 -4.10 -0.88
N GLU A 130 29.66 -5.42 -1.05
CA GLU A 130 28.41 -6.12 -1.33
C GLU A 130 27.42 -6.04 -0.16
N LYS A 131 27.91 -6.21 1.08
CA LYS A 131 27.08 -6.12 2.29
C LYS A 131 26.58 -4.70 2.50
N LEU A 132 27.43 -3.69 2.26
CA LEU A 132 27.04 -2.28 2.29
C LEU A 132 26.00 -1.96 1.21
N LYS A 133 26.21 -2.42 -0.04
CA LYS A 133 25.27 -2.24 -1.14
C LYS A 133 23.91 -2.88 -0.83
N LYS A 134 23.90 -4.10 -0.28
CA LYS A 134 22.68 -4.79 0.13
C LYS A 134 21.92 -4.04 1.23
N PHE A 135 22.65 -3.48 2.20
CA PHE A 135 22.06 -2.62 3.24
C PHE A 135 21.42 -1.37 2.61
N LEU A 136 22.15 -0.62 1.79
CA LEU A 136 21.65 0.59 1.14
C LEU A 136 20.44 0.32 0.21
N LEU A 137 20.45 -0.81 -0.51
CA LEU A 137 19.30 -1.23 -1.33
C LEU A 137 18.07 -1.62 -0.49
N THR A 138 18.28 -2.10 0.75
CA THR A 138 17.20 -2.38 1.69
C THR A 138 16.58 -1.08 2.20
N GLU A 139 17.40 -0.04 2.39
CA GLU A 139 16.99 1.27 2.90
C GLU A 139 16.62 2.29 1.80
N GLN A 140 16.64 1.92 0.51
CA GLN A 140 16.49 2.85 -0.61
C GLN A 140 15.21 3.71 -0.54
N ASP A 141 14.08 3.14 -0.10
CA ASP A 141 12.81 3.87 0.00
C ASP A 141 12.87 4.92 1.13
N TRP A 142 13.55 4.61 2.23
CA TRP A 142 13.76 5.54 3.34
C TRP A 142 14.70 6.66 2.91
N ILE A 143 15.83 6.33 2.28
CA ILE A 143 16.80 7.29 1.74
C ILE A 143 16.10 8.27 0.81
N TYR A 144 15.31 7.75 -0.13
CA TYR A 144 14.56 8.56 -1.07
C TYR A 144 13.54 9.48 -0.38
N LYS A 145 12.76 8.97 0.59
CA LYS A 145 11.83 9.80 1.37
C LYS A 145 12.56 10.93 2.10
N GLN A 146 13.67 10.62 2.79
CA GLN A 146 14.44 11.62 3.53
C GLN A 146 15.12 12.65 2.62
N TYR A 147 15.58 12.22 1.45
CA TYR A 147 16.21 13.09 0.47
C TYR A 147 15.18 14.08 -0.08
N PHE A 148 14.01 13.57 -0.48
CA PHE A 148 12.96 14.41 -1.03
C PHE A 148 12.39 15.40 0.01
N LEU A 149 12.21 14.96 1.26
CA LEU A 149 11.78 15.83 2.38
C LEU A 149 12.76 16.97 2.68
N SER A 150 14.02 16.88 2.23
CA SER A 150 14.99 17.95 2.39
C SER A 150 14.88 19.06 1.34
N LEU A 151 14.06 18.84 0.28
CA LEU A 151 13.85 19.83 -0.77
C LEU A 151 12.82 20.88 -0.34
N PRO A 152 13.03 22.17 -0.66
CA PRO A 152 12.11 23.26 -0.28
C PRO A 152 10.68 23.08 -0.81
N GLU A 153 10.53 22.42 -1.95
CA GLU A 153 9.25 22.22 -2.67
C GLU A 153 8.57 20.88 -2.33
N CYS A 154 9.02 20.20 -1.27
CA CYS A 154 8.48 18.90 -0.91
C CYS A 154 7.00 19.00 -0.48
N PRO A 155 6.09 18.24 -1.11
CA PRO A 155 4.69 18.21 -0.76
C PRO A 155 4.44 17.39 0.52
N LEU A 156 3.28 17.63 1.16
CA LEU A 156 2.86 16.93 2.37
C LEU A 156 2.59 15.44 2.11
N GLU A 157 2.76 14.60 3.13
CA GLU A 157 2.47 13.16 3.02
C GLU A 157 0.97 12.88 2.75
N LEU A 158 0.11 13.77 3.25
CA LEU A 158 -1.32 13.82 2.96
C LEU A 158 -1.69 15.26 2.56
N GLU A 159 -2.30 15.41 1.39
CA GLU A 159 -2.82 16.70 0.91
C GLU A 159 -4.34 16.59 0.73
N HIS A 160 -5.08 17.58 1.20
CA HIS A 160 -6.50 17.71 0.92
C HIS A 160 -6.69 18.62 -0.28
N GLN A 161 -7.37 18.14 -1.30
CA GLN A 161 -7.63 18.85 -2.53
C GLN A 161 -9.11 18.79 -2.87
N ARG A 162 -9.53 19.62 -3.82
CA ARG A 162 -10.89 19.61 -4.35
C ARG A 162 -10.85 19.51 -5.86
N ILE A 163 -11.81 18.76 -6.40
CA ILE A 163 -12.08 18.74 -7.82
C ILE A 163 -13.48 19.30 -8.04
N CYS A 164 -13.59 20.27 -8.94
CA CYS A 164 -14.89 20.76 -9.38
C CYS A 164 -15.41 19.81 -10.46
N ILE A 165 -16.50 19.11 -10.16
CA ILE A 165 -17.18 18.20 -11.07
C ILE A 165 -18.59 18.75 -11.27
N HIS A 166 -18.88 19.23 -12.49
CA HIS A 166 -20.19 19.83 -12.83
C HIS A 166 -20.65 20.93 -11.85
N GLY A 167 -19.73 21.77 -11.37
CA GLY A 167 -20.03 22.87 -10.43
C GLY A 167 -20.07 22.44 -8.96
N ILE A 168 -19.90 21.15 -8.66
CA ILE A 168 -19.87 20.62 -7.31
C ILE A 168 -18.42 20.37 -6.90
N GLU A 169 -18.00 20.94 -5.77
CA GLU A 169 -16.67 20.69 -5.21
C GLU A 169 -16.66 19.34 -4.47
N VAL A 170 -15.97 18.36 -5.04
CA VAL A 170 -15.76 17.06 -4.43
C VAL A 170 -14.39 17.03 -3.74
N PRO A 171 -14.32 16.79 -2.42
CA PRO A 171 -13.05 16.66 -1.73
C PRO A 171 -12.36 15.35 -2.09
N TYR A 172 -11.05 15.38 -2.26
CA TYR A 172 -10.22 14.19 -2.40
C TYR A 172 -8.91 14.33 -1.63
N ILE A 173 -8.34 13.20 -1.22
CA ILE A 173 -7.10 13.14 -0.45
C ILE A 173 -6.00 12.59 -1.35
N ILE A 174 -4.90 13.35 -1.50
CA ILE A 174 -3.67 12.82 -2.11
C ILE A 174 -2.84 12.19 -1.01
N ARG A 175 -2.58 10.90 -1.14
CA ARG A 175 -1.67 10.17 -0.27
C ARG A 175 -0.37 9.89 -1.00
N ARG A 176 0.73 10.46 -0.50
CA ARG A 176 2.04 10.29 -1.11
C ARG A 176 2.77 9.10 -0.52
N ASN A 177 3.24 8.20 -1.38
CA ASN A 177 3.92 6.99 -0.93
C ASN A 177 5.24 6.79 -1.68
N PRO A 178 6.39 6.73 -0.98
CA PRO A 178 7.69 6.56 -1.60
C PRO A 178 7.87 5.17 -2.22
N ARG A 179 6.92 4.24 -2.11
CA ARG A 179 6.98 2.90 -2.74
C ARG A 179 6.23 2.80 -4.05
N ILE A 180 5.18 3.60 -4.26
CA ILE A 180 4.40 3.52 -5.49
C ILE A 180 5.09 4.26 -6.62
N LYS A 181 4.80 3.83 -7.86
CA LYS A 181 5.44 4.33 -9.09
C LYS A 181 4.43 4.94 -10.07
N ARG A 182 3.15 4.92 -9.71
CA ARG A 182 2.05 5.35 -10.54
C ARG A 182 0.99 5.97 -9.65
N THR A 183 0.35 7.02 -10.16
CA THR A 183 -0.83 7.59 -9.55
C THR A 183 -2.00 6.64 -9.75
N THR A 184 -2.73 6.34 -8.67
CA THR A 184 -3.92 5.50 -8.69
C THR A 184 -5.01 6.16 -7.86
N LEU A 185 -6.25 6.03 -8.29
CA LEU A 185 -7.41 6.58 -7.61
C LEU A 185 -8.30 5.45 -7.07
N LYS A 186 -8.86 5.66 -5.88
CA LYS A 186 -9.84 4.77 -5.24
C LYS A 186 -10.98 5.60 -4.67
N ILE A 187 -12.18 5.03 -4.70
CA ILE A 187 -13.35 5.57 -4.02
C ILE A 187 -13.70 4.58 -2.91
N HIS A 188 -13.80 5.08 -1.69
CA HIS A 188 -14.16 4.31 -0.51
C HIS A 188 -15.69 4.19 -0.40
N GLY A 189 -16.18 3.24 0.40
CA GLY A 189 -17.63 2.99 0.51
C GLY A 189 -18.43 4.15 1.11
N ASP A 190 -17.75 5.04 1.83
CA ASP A 190 -18.27 6.31 2.36
C ASP A 190 -18.27 7.45 1.32
N GLY A 191 -17.84 7.18 0.08
CA GLY A 191 -17.72 8.19 -0.98
C GLY A 191 -16.38 8.95 -0.99
N THR A 192 -15.48 8.68 -0.04
CA THR A 192 -14.18 9.37 0.03
C THR A 192 -13.33 9.02 -1.20
N VAL A 193 -12.83 10.04 -1.89
CA VAL A 193 -11.92 9.87 -3.03
C VAL A 193 -10.46 9.96 -2.54
N GLU A 194 -9.71 8.86 -2.64
CA GLU A 194 -8.28 8.80 -2.31
C GLU A 194 -7.44 8.63 -3.57
N VAL A 195 -6.38 9.43 -3.69
CA VAL A 195 -5.42 9.38 -4.78
C VAL A 195 -4.05 9.04 -4.21
N SER A 196 -3.59 7.82 -4.45
CA SER A 196 -2.23 7.42 -4.09
C SER A 196 -1.26 7.87 -5.18
N ALA A 197 -0.28 8.72 -4.85
CA ALA A 197 0.72 9.25 -5.79
C ALA A 197 2.18 8.99 -5.35
N PRO A 198 3.13 8.84 -6.30
CA PRO A 198 4.56 8.85 -5.99
C PRO A 198 4.93 10.09 -5.17
N PHE A 199 5.92 9.95 -4.28
CA PHE A 199 6.29 11.02 -3.35
C PHE A 199 6.76 12.29 -4.06
N ASP A 200 7.39 12.13 -5.22
CA ASP A 200 7.90 13.16 -6.13
C ASP A 200 6.91 13.67 -7.18
N ALA A 201 5.67 13.17 -7.22
CA ALA A 201 4.73 13.59 -8.25
C ALA A 201 4.23 15.03 -8.02
N GLU A 202 4.36 15.93 -8.98
CA GLU A 202 3.79 17.29 -8.84
C GLU A 202 2.28 17.26 -8.56
N THR A 203 1.82 18.08 -7.61
CA THR A 203 0.40 18.15 -7.23
C THR A 203 -0.48 18.51 -8.43
N GLU A 204 -0.03 19.40 -9.32
CA GLU A 204 -0.76 19.76 -10.55
C GLU A 204 -0.93 18.56 -11.49
N ARG A 205 0.10 17.73 -11.63
CA ARG A 205 0.03 16.49 -12.43
C ARG A 205 -0.95 15.49 -11.83
N VAL A 206 -1.01 15.39 -10.49
CA VAL A 206 -1.99 14.55 -9.79
C VAL A 206 -3.40 15.11 -10.02
N ALA A 207 -3.61 16.41 -9.85
CA ALA A 207 -4.89 17.07 -10.08
C ALA A 207 -5.38 16.89 -11.52
N GLY A 208 -4.49 17.05 -12.52
CA GLY A 208 -4.80 16.80 -13.92
C GLY A 208 -5.20 15.33 -14.21
N PHE A 209 -4.66 14.37 -13.46
CA PHE A 209 -5.10 12.97 -13.52
C PHE A 209 -6.51 12.78 -12.93
N VAL A 210 -6.82 13.41 -11.79
CA VAL A 210 -8.16 13.35 -11.17
C VAL A 210 -9.20 14.04 -12.06
N ASN A 211 -8.88 15.21 -12.62
CA ASN A 211 -9.75 15.96 -13.56
C ASN A 211 -10.17 15.10 -14.75
N LYS A 212 -9.22 14.34 -15.33
CA LYS A 212 -9.52 13.40 -16.43
C LYS A 212 -10.46 12.25 -16.03
N GLN A 213 -10.61 11.98 -14.73
CA GLN A 213 -11.52 10.97 -14.19
C GLN A 213 -12.82 11.58 -13.63
N GLY A 214 -13.06 12.89 -13.80
CA GLY A 214 -14.19 13.62 -13.21
C GLY A 214 -15.54 12.95 -13.41
N SER A 215 -15.94 12.65 -14.65
CA SER A 215 -17.23 11.99 -14.94
C SER A 215 -17.34 10.59 -14.32
N TRP A 216 -16.23 9.84 -14.25
CA TRP A 216 -16.18 8.53 -13.60
C TRP A 216 -16.33 8.63 -12.08
N ILE A 217 -15.77 9.68 -11.47
CA ILE A 217 -15.94 9.98 -10.04
C ILE A 217 -17.40 10.39 -9.79
N ALA A 218 -17.94 11.32 -10.59
CA ALA A 218 -19.30 11.86 -10.48
C ALA A 218 -20.36 10.73 -10.40
N HIS A 219 -20.32 9.82 -11.37
CA HIS A 219 -21.24 8.68 -11.44
C HIS A 219 -21.13 7.78 -10.20
N ARG A 220 -19.93 7.59 -9.65
CA ARG A 220 -19.70 6.68 -8.52
C ARG A 220 -20.11 7.28 -7.18
N ILE A 221 -19.95 8.59 -7.02
CA ILE A 221 -20.38 9.30 -5.81
C ILE A 221 -21.84 9.78 -5.88
N GLY A 222 -22.55 9.54 -6.99
CA GLY A 222 -23.98 9.83 -7.13
C GLY A 222 -24.33 11.25 -7.55
N LEU A 223 -23.41 11.96 -8.21
CA LEU A 223 -23.76 13.24 -8.83
C LEU A 223 -24.51 12.97 -10.14
N GLU A 224 -25.81 13.28 -10.17
CA GLU A 224 -26.63 13.16 -11.38
C GLU A 224 -26.18 14.16 -12.45
N ILE A 225 -25.87 13.64 -13.65
CA ILE A 225 -25.58 14.45 -14.83
C ILE A 225 -26.93 14.86 -15.41
N THR A 226 -27.24 16.15 -15.47
CA THR A 226 -28.49 16.66 -16.07
C THR A 226 -28.64 16.18 -17.51
N ASN A 227 -29.87 15.76 -17.85
CA ASN A 227 -30.22 14.94 -19.02
C ASN A 227 -29.88 15.50 -20.41
N GLU A 228 -29.44 16.76 -20.55
CA GLU A 228 -29.09 17.33 -21.86
C GLU A 228 -27.73 16.85 -22.39
N ILE A 229 -26.81 16.47 -21.50
CA ILE A 229 -25.51 15.91 -21.89
C ILE A 229 -25.60 14.39 -22.08
N SER A 230 -26.57 13.70 -21.49
CA SER A 230 -26.80 12.24 -21.68
C SER A 230 -26.95 11.84 -23.16
N GLN A 231 -27.51 12.72 -24.01
CA GLN A 231 -27.60 12.47 -25.45
C GLN A 231 -26.30 12.80 -26.22
N LEU A 232 -25.56 13.83 -25.83
CA LEU A 232 -24.28 14.20 -26.46
C LEU A 232 -23.10 13.33 -25.98
N GLU A 233 -23.17 12.83 -24.75
CA GLU A 233 -22.25 11.88 -24.15
C GLU A 233 -22.65 10.42 -24.39
N LYS A 234 -23.87 10.05 -24.78
CA LYS A 234 -24.08 8.70 -25.37
C LYS A 234 -23.22 8.50 -26.62
N ILE A 235 -22.89 9.59 -27.32
CA ILE A 235 -22.00 9.61 -28.48
C ILE A 235 -20.52 9.67 -28.07
N HIS A 236 -20.15 10.30 -26.93
CA HIS A 236 -18.75 10.47 -26.49
C HIS A 236 -18.28 9.56 -25.32
N SER A 237 -19.18 8.94 -24.56
CA SER A 237 -18.91 7.98 -23.47
C SER A 237 -18.62 6.56 -23.97
N HIS A 238 -18.74 6.33 -25.28
CA HIS A 238 -18.18 5.16 -25.95
C HIS A 238 -16.68 5.32 -26.31
N SER A 239 -16.03 6.44 -25.97
CA SER A 239 -14.64 6.68 -26.36
C SER A 239 -13.85 7.49 -25.33
N LYS A 240 -13.31 6.78 -24.32
CA LYS A 240 -11.96 6.95 -23.71
C LYS A 240 -11.81 6.09 -22.45
N ASN A 241 -12.07 4.80 -22.62
CA ASN A 241 -11.51 3.66 -21.86
C ASN A 241 -12.08 2.31 -22.36
N SER A 242 -12.78 2.31 -23.50
CA SER A 242 -12.59 1.25 -24.48
C SER A 242 -11.12 1.30 -24.90
N VAL A 243 -10.28 0.51 -24.23
CA VAL A 243 -9.29 -0.23 -25.01
C VAL A 243 -10.11 -0.80 -26.16
N GLU A 244 -9.82 -0.45 -27.41
CA GLU A 244 -10.26 -1.29 -28.53
C GLU A 244 -9.74 -2.67 -28.16
N ILE A 245 -10.63 -3.48 -27.59
CA ILE A 245 -10.31 -4.86 -27.27
C ILE A 245 -10.31 -5.49 -28.64
N ASP A 246 -9.12 -5.47 -29.24
CA ASP A 246 -8.85 -6.24 -30.43
C ASP A 246 -9.37 -7.65 -30.09
N SER A 247 -10.38 -8.09 -30.84
CA SER A 247 -11.18 -9.27 -30.53
C SER A 247 -11.43 -10.01 -31.83
N GLY A 248 -11.72 -11.29 -31.69
CA GLY A 248 -12.04 -12.15 -32.80
C GLY A 248 -12.94 -13.28 -32.34
N GLN A 249 -13.25 -14.15 -33.28
CA GLN A 249 -14.04 -15.33 -33.03
C GLN A 249 -13.40 -16.51 -33.75
N VAL A 250 -13.56 -17.68 -33.16
CA VAL A 250 -13.15 -18.94 -33.77
C VAL A 250 -14.36 -19.86 -33.85
N ASN A 251 -14.52 -20.50 -35.01
CA ASN A 251 -15.62 -21.41 -35.25
C ASN A 251 -15.12 -22.84 -35.14
N TYR A 252 -15.81 -23.67 -34.38
CA TYR A 252 -15.54 -25.09 -34.24
C TYR A 252 -16.82 -25.88 -34.12
N LYS A 253 -17.02 -26.87 -34.99
CA LYS A 253 -18.31 -27.56 -35.13
C LYS A 253 -19.41 -26.49 -35.29
N ASP A 254 -20.51 -26.61 -34.54
CA ASP A 254 -21.64 -25.67 -34.58
C ASP A 254 -21.52 -24.54 -33.54
N SER A 255 -20.32 -24.22 -33.06
CA SER A 255 -20.09 -23.22 -32.02
C SER A 255 -19.13 -22.12 -32.46
N THR A 256 -19.55 -20.87 -32.23
CA THR A 256 -18.74 -19.67 -32.40
C THR A 256 -18.24 -19.21 -31.04
N ILE A 257 -16.93 -19.21 -30.84
CA ILE A 257 -16.32 -18.86 -29.55
C ILE A 257 -15.60 -17.51 -29.67
N PRO A 258 -16.06 -16.46 -28.97
CA PRO A 258 -15.39 -15.17 -28.98
C PRO A 258 -14.10 -15.20 -28.15
N TYR A 259 -13.09 -14.47 -28.59
CA TYR A 259 -11.86 -14.25 -27.85
C TYR A 259 -11.44 -12.78 -27.84
N ARG A 260 -10.81 -12.36 -26.74
CA ARG A 260 -10.25 -11.02 -26.55
C ARG A 260 -8.73 -11.10 -26.70
N ILE A 261 -8.13 -10.11 -27.35
CA ILE A 261 -6.68 -9.98 -27.52
C ILE A 261 -6.16 -8.97 -26.49
N THR A 262 -5.00 -9.25 -25.92
CA THR A 262 -4.31 -8.33 -25.02
C THR A 262 -2.82 -8.33 -25.29
N TYR A 263 -2.30 -7.18 -25.71
CA TYR A 263 -0.88 -6.98 -25.96
C TYR A 263 -0.13 -6.73 -24.66
N ASN A 264 0.95 -7.48 -24.42
CA ASN A 264 1.76 -7.41 -23.20
C ASN A 264 3.24 -7.31 -23.54
N ARG A 265 3.91 -6.25 -23.08
CA ARG A 265 5.34 -5.99 -23.33
C ARG A 265 6.28 -7.10 -22.86
N ARG A 266 5.87 -7.90 -21.88
CA ARG A 266 6.67 -9.01 -21.32
C ARG A 266 6.38 -10.34 -22.01
N ALA A 267 5.32 -10.42 -22.82
CA ALA A 267 5.01 -11.65 -23.53
C ALA A 267 6.04 -11.86 -24.63
N LYS A 268 6.71 -13.02 -24.59
CA LYS A 268 7.66 -13.45 -25.62
C LYS A 268 7.02 -14.35 -26.69
N ARG A 269 5.78 -14.81 -26.44
CA ARG A 269 5.02 -15.74 -27.28
C ARG A 269 3.54 -15.48 -27.15
N LEU A 270 2.76 -15.96 -28.12
CA LEU A 270 1.30 -16.01 -28.05
C LEU A 270 0.85 -17.02 -26.99
N ILE A 271 -0.12 -16.66 -26.16
CA ILE A 271 -0.66 -17.51 -25.09
C ILE A 271 -2.17 -17.38 -25.07
N ILE A 272 -2.90 -18.49 -25.18
CA ILE A 272 -4.34 -18.53 -24.91
C ILE A 272 -4.54 -18.82 -23.43
N LYS A 273 -5.40 -18.01 -22.79
CA LYS A 273 -5.85 -18.18 -21.41
C LYS A 273 -7.36 -18.24 -21.41
N ILE A 274 -7.92 -19.24 -20.77
CA ILE A 274 -9.36 -19.32 -20.51
C ILE A 274 -9.55 -19.02 -19.03
N ASN A 275 -10.33 -17.99 -18.71
CA ASN A 275 -10.58 -17.63 -17.31
C ASN A 275 -11.64 -18.56 -16.67
N ARG A 276 -11.95 -18.35 -15.39
CA ARG A 276 -12.93 -19.20 -14.69
C ARG A 276 -14.37 -19.00 -15.19
N GLN A 277 -14.63 -17.90 -15.89
CA GLN A 277 -15.88 -17.59 -16.57
C GLN A 277 -15.95 -18.17 -17.99
N ARG A 278 -14.94 -18.97 -18.39
CA ARG A 278 -14.80 -19.56 -19.73
C ARG A 278 -14.58 -18.54 -20.85
N GLU A 279 -14.19 -17.32 -20.52
CA GLU A 279 -13.83 -16.32 -21.51
C GLU A 279 -12.42 -16.58 -22.04
N VAL A 280 -12.25 -16.49 -23.36
CA VAL A 280 -10.98 -16.72 -24.05
C VAL A 280 -10.20 -15.41 -24.16
N LEU A 281 -8.97 -15.40 -23.65
CA LEU A 281 -8.03 -14.29 -23.70
C LEU A 281 -6.74 -14.71 -24.41
N VAL A 282 -6.39 -14.03 -25.49
CA VAL A 282 -5.15 -14.25 -26.23
C VAL A 282 -4.15 -13.15 -25.85
N VAL A 283 -3.09 -13.54 -25.15
CA VAL A 283 -2.03 -12.63 -24.72
C VAL A 283 -0.92 -12.62 -25.77
N CYS A 284 -0.61 -11.44 -26.31
CA CYS A 284 0.26 -11.27 -27.47
C CYS A 284 1.48 -10.37 -27.15
N PRO A 285 2.67 -10.64 -27.74
CA PRO A 285 3.74 -9.64 -27.82
C PRO A 285 3.28 -8.39 -28.57
N ILE A 286 3.83 -7.21 -28.26
CA ILE A 286 3.41 -5.92 -28.86
C ILE A 286 3.47 -5.94 -30.40
N HIS A 287 4.42 -6.68 -30.97
CA HIS A 287 4.67 -6.72 -32.41
C HIS A 287 3.96 -7.87 -33.14
N ALA A 288 3.11 -8.65 -32.44
CA ALA A 288 2.39 -9.74 -33.07
C ALA A 288 1.35 -9.20 -34.05
N LYS A 289 1.33 -9.73 -35.29
CA LYS A 289 0.35 -9.35 -36.30
C LYS A 289 -0.98 -10.08 -36.04
N LYS A 290 -2.09 -9.43 -36.38
CA LYS A 290 -3.43 -10.02 -36.25
C LYS A 290 -3.59 -11.33 -37.01
N SER A 291 -2.97 -11.45 -38.19
CA SER A 291 -2.92 -12.70 -38.98
C SER A 291 -2.32 -13.88 -38.20
N ASP A 292 -1.21 -13.63 -37.50
CA ASP A 292 -0.48 -14.65 -36.74
C ASP A 292 -1.29 -15.06 -35.52
N ILE A 293 -1.99 -14.10 -34.90
CA ILE A 293 -2.91 -14.33 -33.79
C ILE A 293 -4.08 -15.22 -34.23
N THR A 294 -4.76 -14.86 -35.33
CA THR A 294 -5.87 -15.66 -35.87
C THR A 294 -5.42 -17.07 -36.25
N THR A 295 -4.27 -17.20 -36.91
CA THR A 295 -3.69 -18.52 -37.25
C THR A 295 -3.41 -19.36 -36.01
N PHE A 296 -2.81 -18.77 -34.98
CA PHE A 296 -2.51 -19.45 -33.73
C PHE A 296 -3.78 -19.88 -32.96
N VAL A 297 -4.82 -19.03 -32.94
CA VAL A 297 -6.11 -19.37 -32.33
C VAL A 297 -6.77 -20.51 -33.10
N ASN A 298 -6.77 -20.45 -34.43
CA ASN A 298 -7.34 -21.49 -35.29
C ASN A 298 -6.66 -22.86 -35.07
N GLN A 299 -5.35 -22.89 -34.83
CA GLN A 299 -4.62 -24.13 -34.50
C GLN A 299 -4.99 -24.71 -33.12
N LYS A 300 -5.58 -23.91 -32.23
CA LYS A 300 -5.96 -24.32 -30.87
C LYS A 300 -7.46 -24.37 -30.67
N THR A 301 -8.22 -24.33 -31.75
CA THR A 301 -9.68 -24.27 -31.74
C THR A 301 -10.32 -25.43 -30.96
N GLU A 302 -9.88 -26.66 -31.20
CA GLU A 302 -10.40 -27.84 -30.50
C GLU A 302 -10.18 -27.73 -28.98
N TRP A 303 -8.95 -27.39 -28.57
CA TRP A 303 -8.62 -27.16 -27.17
C TRP A 303 -9.45 -26.03 -26.55
N ILE A 304 -9.68 -24.94 -27.30
CA ILE A 304 -10.55 -23.83 -26.85
C ILE A 304 -11.98 -24.34 -26.64
N TYR A 305 -12.53 -25.11 -27.57
CA TYR A 305 -13.87 -25.68 -27.49
C TYR A 305 -14.03 -26.63 -26.28
N GLU A 306 -13.07 -27.53 -26.06
CA GLU A 306 -13.03 -28.42 -24.89
C GLU A 306 -13.06 -27.67 -23.56
N HIS A 307 -12.33 -26.56 -23.48
CA HIS A 307 -12.13 -25.81 -22.24
C HIS A 307 -13.15 -24.66 -22.06
N THR A 308 -14.08 -24.48 -23.00
CA THR A 308 -15.15 -23.48 -22.93
C THR A 308 -16.52 -24.14 -23.00
N ILE A 309 -16.95 -24.57 -24.18
CA ILE A 309 -18.28 -25.12 -24.46
C ILE A 309 -18.45 -26.48 -23.79
N GLN A 310 -17.50 -27.40 -24.00
CA GLN A 310 -17.57 -28.74 -23.40
C GLN A 310 -17.10 -28.81 -21.95
N SER A 311 -16.62 -27.70 -21.39
CA SER A 311 -16.13 -27.70 -20.02
C SER A 311 -17.26 -28.05 -19.06
N THR A 312 -17.08 -29.13 -18.29
CA THR A 312 -17.97 -29.49 -17.17
C THR A 312 -17.60 -28.76 -15.88
N ARG A 313 -16.55 -27.92 -15.93
CA ARG A 313 -16.09 -27.16 -14.77
C ARG A 313 -17.19 -26.19 -14.32
N PRO A 314 -17.62 -26.24 -13.05
CA PRO A 314 -18.62 -25.32 -12.55
C PRO A 314 -18.10 -23.88 -12.59
N LEU A 315 -19.01 -22.95 -12.91
CA LEU A 315 -18.71 -21.53 -12.95
C LEU A 315 -18.67 -20.96 -11.53
N PRO A 316 -17.77 -20.01 -11.24
CA PRO A 316 -17.81 -19.29 -9.98
C PRO A 316 -19.14 -18.52 -9.82
N PRO A 317 -19.71 -18.47 -8.60
CA PRO A 317 -20.90 -17.68 -8.35
C PRO A 317 -20.62 -16.18 -8.58
N LYS A 318 -21.62 -15.47 -9.12
CA LYS A 318 -21.61 -14.02 -9.21
C LYS A 318 -22.09 -13.45 -7.87
N ARG A 319 -21.32 -12.52 -7.28
CA ARG A 319 -21.63 -11.89 -6.00
C ARG A 319 -22.23 -10.52 -6.24
N GLU A 320 -23.46 -10.32 -5.77
CA GLU A 320 -24.20 -9.08 -6.01
C GLU A 320 -24.05 -8.07 -4.87
N TYR A 321 -23.67 -8.54 -3.68
CA TYR A 321 -23.49 -7.76 -2.45
C TYR A 321 -24.78 -7.05 -2.03
N CYS A 322 -25.90 -7.79 -2.03
CA CYS A 322 -27.22 -7.25 -1.75
C CYS A 322 -27.84 -7.85 -0.47
N ASN A 323 -28.90 -7.21 0.02
CA ASN A 323 -29.62 -7.65 1.20
C ASN A 323 -30.23 -9.05 0.98
N GLY A 324 -29.99 -9.95 1.93
CA GLY A 324 -30.42 -11.35 1.86
C GLY A 324 -29.49 -12.28 1.09
N GLU A 325 -28.38 -11.80 0.52
CA GLU A 325 -27.43 -12.67 -0.17
C GLU A 325 -26.73 -13.63 0.80
N VAL A 326 -26.65 -14.91 0.42
CA VAL A 326 -26.03 -15.97 1.22
C VAL A 326 -24.58 -16.21 0.79
N TRP A 327 -23.69 -16.22 1.77
CA TRP A 327 -22.25 -16.36 1.60
C TRP A 327 -21.73 -17.56 2.38
N PRO A 328 -20.89 -18.42 1.77
CA PRO A 328 -20.15 -19.43 2.51
C PRO A 328 -19.20 -18.77 3.51
N PHE A 329 -19.11 -19.32 4.71
CA PHE A 329 -18.27 -18.82 5.79
C PHE A 329 -17.82 -19.97 6.69
N MET A 330 -16.54 -20.34 6.63
CA MET A 330 -15.91 -21.31 7.54
C MET A 330 -16.65 -22.66 7.70
N GLY A 331 -17.26 -23.16 6.62
CA GLY A 331 -18.05 -24.41 6.63
C GLY A 331 -19.53 -24.23 6.93
N GLU A 332 -19.96 -23.00 7.25
CA GLU A 332 -21.34 -22.59 7.41
C GLU A 332 -21.76 -21.62 6.28
N GLU A 333 -23.00 -21.15 6.36
CA GLU A 333 -23.53 -20.07 5.53
C GLU A 333 -23.90 -18.88 6.41
N ILE A 334 -23.57 -17.67 5.95
CA ILE A 334 -24.01 -16.41 6.53
C ILE A 334 -24.89 -15.65 5.54
N THR A 335 -25.93 -15.01 6.03
CA THR A 335 -26.82 -14.15 5.24
C THR A 335 -26.49 -12.69 5.50
N ILE A 336 -26.28 -11.90 4.46
CA ILE A 336 -26.07 -10.46 4.59
C ILE A 336 -27.41 -9.79 4.89
N ARG A 337 -27.45 -8.96 5.92
CA ARG A 337 -28.58 -8.08 6.23
C ARG A 337 -28.12 -6.63 6.17
N ILE A 338 -28.80 -5.81 5.38
CA ILE A 338 -28.43 -4.40 5.18
C ILE A 338 -29.44 -3.53 5.90
N ASN A 339 -28.97 -2.72 6.84
CA ASN A 339 -29.72 -1.68 7.51
C ASN A 339 -29.25 -0.29 7.05
N ARG A 340 -30.14 0.70 7.09
CA ARG A 340 -29.77 2.10 6.85
C ARG A 340 -29.71 2.86 8.16
N GLY A 341 -28.61 3.57 8.41
CA GLY A 341 -28.37 4.33 9.64
C GLY A 341 -27.44 5.51 9.41
N ASP A 342 -27.17 6.29 10.45
CA ASP A 342 -26.33 7.50 10.32
C ASP A 342 -24.83 7.18 10.35
N ASN A 343 -24.44 6.08 10.98
CA ASN A 343 -23.04 5.64 11.07
C ASN A 343 -22.88 4.22 10.48
N PRO A 344 -21.79 3.96 9.73
CA PRO A 344 -21.48 2.62 9.27
C PRO A 344 -21.12 1.73 10.46
N ASP A 345 -21.73 0.54 10.52
CA ASP A 345 -21.49 -0.43 11.59
C ASP A 345 -21.66 -1.86 11.05
N MET A 346 -21.10 -2.83 11.77
CA MET A 346 -21.22 -4.24 11.41
C MET A 346 -21.12 -5.14 12.64
N PHE A 347 -22.06 -6.07 12.75
CA PHE A 347 -22.00 -7.15 13.73
C PHE A 347 -22.63 -8.44 13.18
N ARG A 348 -22.21 -9.57 13.76
CA ARG A 348 -22.75 -10.89 13.44
C ARG A 348 -23.73 -11.32 14.54
N GLN A 349 -24.91 -11.74 14.14
CA GLN A 349 -25.92 -12.37 15.01
C GLN A 349 -26.27 -13.75 14.46
N GLY A 350 -25.69 -14.80 15.05
CA GLY A 350 -25.89 -16.17 14.56
C GLY A 350 -25.42 -16.35 13.11
N LYS A 351 -26.34 -16.67 12.20
CA LYS A 351 -26.07 -16.82 10.75
C LYS A 351 -26.29 -15.54 9.96
N GLU A 352 -26.56 -14.42 10.60
CA GLU A 352 -26.77 -13.14 9.92
C GLU A 352 -25.59 -12.20 10.19
N LEU A 353 -25.08 -11.58 9.12
CA LEU A 353 -24.13 -10.49 9.20
C LEU A 353 -24.88 -9.20 8.89
N ILE A 354 -25.12 -8.40 9.92
CA ILE A 354 -25.84 -7.14 9.83
C ILE A 354 -24.84 -6.04 9.54
N ILE A 355 -25.05 -5.33 8.43
CA ILE A 355 -24.23 -4.22 7.95
C ILE A 355 -25.12 -2.98 7.90
N THR A 356 -24.75 -1.96 8.65
CA THR A 356 -25.41 -0.65 8.60
C THR A 356 -24.67 0.21 7.58
N VAL A 357 -25.40 0.72 6.59
CA VAL A 357 -24.89 1.66 5.59
C VAL A 357 -25.48 3.06 5.81
N PRO A 358 -24.73 4.14 5.54
CA PRO A 358 -25.24 5.51 5.57
C PRO A 358 -26.53 5.69 4.76
N LYS A 359 -27.47 6.50 5.25
CA LYS A 359 -28.76 6.75 4.58
C LYS A 359 -28.60 7.33 3.17
N GLU A 360 -27.56 8.15 2.98
CA GLU A 360 -27.24 8.87 1.75
C GLU A 360 -26.38 8.06 0.77
N CYS A 361 -26.08 6.78 1.06
CA CYS A 361 -25.32 5.94 0.14
C CYS A 361 -26.07 5.71 -1.19
N THR A 362 -25.33 5.92 -2.29
CA THR A 362 -25.72 5.45 -3.64
C THR A 362 -25.63 3.94 -3.71
N GLU A 363 -26.27 3.32 -4.70
CA GLU A 363 -26.17 1.87 -4.93
C GLU A 363 -24.71 1.41 -5.12
N PHE A 364 -23.90 2.21 -5.81
CA PHE A 364 -22.48 1.93 -5.99
C PHE A 364 -21.69 1.99 -4.68
N ASN A 365 -21.91 3.05 -3.88
CA ASN A 365 -21.22 3.24 -2.60
C ASN A 365 -21.65 2.19 -1.58
N GLU A 366 -22.94 1.84 -1.54
CA GLU A 366 -23.47 0.75 -0.74
C GLU A 366 -22.74 -0.56 -1.06
N LYS A 367 -22.65 -0.93 -2.35
CA LYS A 367 -21.94 -2.13 -2.80
C LYS A 367 -20.47 -2.16 -2.43
N GLU A 368 -19.75 -1.06 -2.64
CA GLU A 368 -18.32 -0.98 -2.28
C GLU A 368 -18.10 -0.97 -0.76
N LEU A 369 -18.99 -0.35 0.01
CA LEU A 369 -18.96 -0.38 1.47
C LEU A 369 -19.15 -1.80 1.98
N ILE A 370 -20.19 -2.50 1.51
CA ILE A 370 -20.47 -3.90 1.89
C ILE A 370 -19.27 -4.79 1.57
N LYS A 371 -18.66 -4.62 0.39
CA LYS A 371 -17.46 -5.35 0.00
C LYS A 371 -16.26 -5.07 0.93
N GLN A 372 -16.07 -3.83 1.36
CA GLN A 372 -15.01 -3.45 2.29
C GLN A 372 -15.25 -4.02 3.69
N VAL A 373 -16.49 -3.94 4.17
CA VAL A 373 -16.93 -4.47 5.47
C VAL A 373 -16.77 -6.00 5.49
N LEU A 374 -17.30 -6.71 4.50
CA LEU A 374 -17.11 -8.16 4.35
C LEU A 374 -15.65 -8.55 4.28
N SER A 375 -14.83 -7.80 3.52
CA SER A 375 -13.41 -8.08 3.42
C SER A 375 -12.70 -7.94 4.76
N SER A 376 -13.09 -6.95 5.56
CA SER A 376 -12.55 -6.73 6.90
C SER A 376 -12.99 -7.83 7.86
N PHE A 377 -14.29 -8.16 7.86
CA PHE A 377 -14.88 -9.24 8.65
C PHE A 377 -14.24 -10.59 8.37
N PHE A 378 -14.08 -10.95 7.09
CA PHE A 378 -13.42 -12.19 6.68
C PHE A 378 -11.95 -12.20 7.05
N ALA A 379 -11.25 -11.06 6.96
CA ALA A 379 -9.85 -10.97 7.32
C ALA A 379 -9.65 -11.19 8.83
N GLU A 380 -10.47 -10.53 9.65
CA GLU A 380 -10.44 -10.67 11.10
C GLU A 380 -10.82 -12.09 11.53
N SER A 381 -11.92 -12.64 10.99
CA SER A 381 -12.37 -14.00 11.30
C SER A 381 -11.33 -15.04 10.92
N LEU A 382 -10.77 -14.96 9.70
CA LEU A 382 -9.72 -15.88 9.25
C LEU A 382 -8.46 -15.76 10.10
N TYR A 383 -8.07 -14.55 10.50
CA TYR A 383 -6.93 -14.36 11.38
C TYR A 383 -7.18 -14.99 12.76
N LYS A 384 -8.33 -14.71 13.39
CA LYS A 384 -8.72 -15.27 14.69
C LYS A 384 -8.74 -16.80 14.68
N TYR A 385 -9.27 -17.39 13.61
CA TYR A 385 -9.32 -18.84 13.45
C TYR A 385 -7.93 -19.46 13.20
N SER A 386 -7.17 -18.90 12.24
CA SER A 386 -5.92 -19.51 11.80
C SER A 386 -4.76 -19.36 12.78
N LEU A 387 -4.78 -18.34 13.66
CA LEU A 387 -3.67 -18.09 14.59
C LEU A 387 -3.43 -19.26 15.57
N PRO A 388 -4.43 -19.80 16.29
CA PRO A 388 -4.26 -20.99 17.14
C PRO A 388 -3.77 -22.23 16.37
N VAL A 389 -4.21 -22.39 15.11
CA VAL A 389 -3.77 -23.49 14.24
C VAL A 389 -2.29 -23.33 13.88
N PHE A 390 -1.87 -22.10 13.54
CA PHE A 390 -0.47 -21.79 13.32
C PHE A 390 0.37 -22.06 14.56
N GLU A 391 -0.07 -21.65 15.75
CA GLU A 391 0.64 -21.89 17.01
C GLU A 391 0.80 -23.38 17.28
N THR A 392 -0.25 -24.16 17.09
CA THR A 392 -0.25 -25.62 17.26
C THR A 392 0.75 -26.28 16.32
N PHE A 393 0.71 -25.97 15.03
CA PHE A 393 1.60 -26.57 14.04
C PHE A 393 3.04 -26.07 14.17
N ALA A 394 3.24 -24.79 14.49
CA ALA A 394 4.56 -24.24 14.74
C ALA A 394 5.25 -24.90 15.93
N SER A 395 4.50 -25.15 17.02
CA SER A 395 4.96 -25.91 18.19
C SER A 395 5.39 -27.33 17.81
N LYS A 396 4.55 -28.06 17.06
CA LYS A 396 4.87 -29.42 16.56
C LYS A 396 6.15 -29.46 15.70
N LEU A 397 6.41 -28.41 14.92
CA LEU A 397 7.60 -28.33 14.07
C LEU A 397 8.83 -27.73 14.80
N GLY A 398 8.67 -27.21 16.02
CA GLY A 398 9.72 -26.45 16.70
C GLY A 398 10.15 -25.21 15.91
N VAL A 399 9.19 -24.44 15.40
CA VAL A 399 9.43 -23.15 14.72
C VAL A 399 8.63 -22.04 15.41
N VAL A 400 9.05 -20.79 15.20
CA VAL A 400 8.32 -19.62 15.69
C VAL A 400 7.23 -19.24 14.69
N VAL A 401 6.05 -18.88 15.18
CA VAL A 401 4.96 -18.35 14.35
C VAL A 401 5.42 -17.04 13.70
N PRO A 402 5.49 -16.96 12.36
CA PRO A 402 5.88 -15.73 11.68
C PRO A 402 4.72 -14.72 11.69
N GLN A 403 4.98 -13.50 11.20
CA GLN A 403 3.89 -12.55 10.98
C GLN A 403 2.87 -13.13 9.99
N ILE A 404 1.61 -13.25 10.42
CA ILE A 404 0.50 -13.71 9.58
C ILE A 404 -0.18 -12.50 8.94
N LYS A 405 -0.47 -12.58 7.64
CA LYS A 405 -1.14 -11.53 6.87
C LYS A 405 -2.32 -12.11 6.13
N ILE A 406 -3.45 -11.42 6.15
CA ILE A 406 -4.58 -11.76 5.29
C ILE A 406 -4.64 -10.79 4.11
N ARG A 407 -4.72 -11.33 2.88
CA ARG A 407 -4.76 -10.55 1.64
C ARG A 407 -5.68 -11.21 0.63
N ASN A 408 -6.40 -10.42 -0.16
CA ASN A 408 -7.14 -10.95 -1.31
C ASN A 408 -6.15 -11.19 -2.47
N GLN A 409 -5.65 -12.43 -2.59
CA GLN A 409 -4.70 -12.80 -3.65
C GLN A 409 -5.44 -13.40 -4.85
N ASN A 410 -5.01 -13.04 -6.06
CA ASN A 410 -5.69 -13.50 -7.28
C ASN A 410 -5.33 -14.94 -7.68
N THR A 411 -4.14 -15.42 -7.30
CA THR A 411 -3.54 -16.63 -7.91
C THR A 411 -3.14 -17.72 -6.93
N LYS A 412 -3.12 -17.44 -5.62
CA LYS A 412 -2.63 -18.38 -4.60
C LYS A 412 -3.54 -18.38 -3.38
N TRP A 413 -3.62 -19.52 -2.70
CA TRP A 413 -4.34 -19.68 -1.43
C TRP A 413 -3.50 -19.28 -0.21
N GLY A 414 -2.18 -19.38 -0.32
CA GLY A 414 -1.24 -18.85 0.64
C GLY A 414 0.11 -18.53 -0.01
N ALA A 415 0.98 -17.88 0.77
CA ALA A 415 2.37 -17.68 0.41
C ALA A 415 3.25 -17.51 1.65
N CYS A 416 4.35 -18.27 1.71
CA CYS A 416 5.37 -18.13 2.73
C CYS A 416 6.56 -17.30 2.21
N SER A 417 7.00 -16.34 3.02
CA SER A 417 8.25 -15.60 2.85
C SER A 417 9.13 -15.80 4.07
N THR A 418 10.38 -15.34 4.02
CA THR A 418 11.30 -15.43 5.17
C THR A 418 10.70 -14.80 6.43
N ARG A 419 10.02 -13.66 6.31
CA ARG A 419 9.48 -12.87 7.44
C ARG A 419 8.00 -13.07 7.76
N SER A 420 7.19 -13.48 6.79
CA SER A 420 5.73 -13.55 6.96
C SER A 420 5.08 -14.67 6.16
N ILE A 421 3.93 -15.15 6.63
CA ILE A 421 3.02 -16.00 5.88
C ILE A 421 1.79 -15.17 5.51
N THR A 422 1.35 -15.26 4.26
CA THR A 422 0.12 -14.62 3.78
C THR A 422 -0.91 -15.68 3.47
N LEU A 423 -2.12 -15.54 4.02
CA LEU A 423 -3.28 -16.35 3.66
C LEU A 423 -4.21 -15.55 2.75
N ASN A 424 -4.85 -16.25 1.82
CA ASN A 424 -5.85 -15.65 0.95
C ASN A 424 -7.16 -15.43 1.74
N LEU A 425 -7.67 -14.20 1.70
CA LEU A 425 -8.96 -13.81 2.31
C LEU A 425 -10.11 -14.77 1.97
N ARG A 426 -10.12 -15.29 0.73
CA ARG A 426 -11.15 -16.21 0.24
C ARG A 426 -11.22 -17.53 1.02
N LEU A 427 -10.17 -17.90 1.77
CA LEU A 427 -10.20 -19.08 2.65
C LEU A 427 -11.27 -18.97 3.73
N CYS A 428 -11.69 -17.74 4.08
CA CYS A 428 -12.79 -17.56 5.03
C CYS A 428 -14.11 -18.15 4.51
N MET A 429 -14.26 -18.36 3.20
CA MET A 429 -15.43 -18.99 2.58
C MET A 429 -15.33 -20.52 2.52
N ALA A 430 -14.14 -21.08 2.79
CA ALA A 430 -13.90 -22.50 2.77
C ALA A 430 -14.25 -23.16 4.11
N PRO A 431 -14.59 -24.44 4.13
CA PRO A 431 -14.60 -25.23 5.37
C PRO A 431 -13.28 -25.11 6.13
N THR A 432 -13.36 -25.20 7.45
CA THR A 432 -12.21 -25.01 8.35
C THR A 432 -11.05 -25.97 8.08
N HIS A 433 -11.31 -27.22 7.73
CA HIS A 433 -10.25 -28.19 7.41
C HIS A 433 -9.42 -27.80 6.17
N ILE A 434 -10.01 -27.05 5.23
CA ILE A 434 -9.28 -26.48 4.08
C ILE A 434 -8.35 -25.36 4.56
N VAL A 435 -8.80 -24.55 5.52
CA VAL A 435 -7.96 -23.52 6.15
C VAL A 435 -6.77 -24.18 6.85
N ASP A 436 -7.03 -25.23 7.63
CA ASP A 436 -5.99 -25.99 8.35
C ASP A 436 -4.96 -26.57 7.40
N TYR A 437 -5.39 -27.14 6.27
CA TYR A 437 -4.50 -27.63 5.23
C TYR A 437 -3.60 -26.53 4.68
N VAL A 438 -4.15 -25.35 4.35
CA VAL A 438 -3.32 -24.25 3.84
C VAL A 438 -2.37 -23.74 4.92
N VAL A 439 -2.81 -23.66 6.17
CA VAL A 439 -1.93 -23.31 7.31
C VAL A 439 -0.79 -24.32 7.45
N ALA A 440 -1.08 -25.63 7.41
CA ALA A 440 -0.09 -26.70 7.44
C ALA A 440 0.90 -26.61 6.26
N HIS A 441 0.41 -26.29 5.07
CA HIS A 441 1.23 -26.10 3.87
C HIS A 441 2.21 -24.93 4.04
N GLU A 442 1.70 -23.77 4.42
CA GLU A 442 2.51 -22.55 4.50
C GLU A 442 3.51 -22.58 5.66
N ILE A 443 3.17 -23.17 6.81
CA ILE A 443 4.08 -23.30 7.94
C ILE A 443 5.18 -24.35 7.66
N SER A 444 4.88 -25.40 6.90
CA SER A 444 5.87 -26.41 6.49
C SER A 444 7.00 -25.80 5.65
N HIS A 445 6.73 -24.71 4.92
CA HIS A 445 7.76 -23.95 4.21
C HIS A 445 8.83 -23.33 5.12
N LYS A 446 8.59 -23.24 6.44
CA LYS A 446 9.62 -22.81 7.41
C LYS A 446 10.69 -23.85 7.66
N LYS A 447 10.41 -25.13 7.40
CA LYS A 447 11.40 -26.23 7.47
C LYS A 447 11.94 -26.57 6.09
N ASN A 448 11.06 -26.71 5.10
CA ASN A 448 11.41 -27.15 3.76
C ASN A 448 10.91 -26.12 2.73
N PRO A 449 11.79 -25.30 2.14
CA PRO A 449 11.37 -24.18 1.29
C PRO A 449 10.79 -24.61 -0.06
N ASP A 450 11.03 -25.85 -0.49
CA ASP A 450 10.58 -26.43 -1.75
C ASP A 450 9.56 -27.55 -1.53
N HIS A 451 8.78 -27.92 -2.54
CA HIS A 451 7.80 -29.01 -2.48
C HIS A 451 8.42 -30.41 -2.62
N SER A 452 9.60 -30.61 -2.00
CA SER A 452 10.34 -31.86 -1.98
C SER A 452 9.58 -32.98 -1.24
N PRO A 453 9.99 -34.26 -1.38
CA PRO A 453 9.39 -35.34 -0.59
C PRO A 453 9.42 -35.08 0.93
N GLN A 454 10.47 -34.42 1.42
CA GLN A 454 10.60 -34.04 2.83
C GLN A 454 9.56 -32.99 3.23
N PHE A 455 9.24 -32.02 2.36
CA PHE A 455 8.16 -31.07 2.59
C PHE A 455 6.82 -31.78 2.75
N TRP A 456 6.47 -32.69 1.85
CA TRP A 456 5.20 -33.41 1.93
C TRP A 456 5.12 -34.32 3.15
N LYS A 457 6.25 -34.91 3.56
CA LYS A 457 6.33 -35.63 4.84
C LYS A 457 6.04 -34.73 6.04
N THR A 458 6.54 -33.48 6.03
CA THR A 458 6.23 -32.49 7.08
C THR A 458 4.75 -32.11 7.08
N VAL A 459 4.14 -31.92 5.90
CA VAL A 459 2.69 -31.65 5.81
C VAL A 459 1.89 -32.84 6.35
N GLU A 460 2.25 -34.06 5.98
CA GLU A 460 1.60 -35.30 6.43
C GLU A 460 1.73 -35.53 7.94
N GLN A 461 2.86 -35.14 8.55
CA GLN A 461 3.05 -35.15 10.01
C GLN A 461 2.09 -34.21 10.73
N LEU A 462 1.78 -33.05 10.13
CA LEU A 462 0.84 -32.08 10.72
C LEU A 462 -0.62 -32.47 10.46
N LEU A 463 -0.89 -32.97 9.26
CA LEU A 463 -2.23 -33.26 8.76
C LEU A 463 -2.21 -34.54 7.90
N PRO A 464 -2.42 -35.73 8.50
CA PRO A 464 -2.26 -37.01 7.80
C PRO A 464 -3.15 -37.18 6.57
N ASN A 465 -4.37 -36.63 6.59
CA ASN A 465 -5.34 -36.68 5.50
C ASN A 465 -5.21 -35.51 4.50
N TYR A 466 -4.05 -34.84 4.43
CA TYR A 466 -3.87 -33.65 3.59
C TYR A 466 -4.16 -33.88 2.10
N ARG A 467 -4.01 -35.11 1.60
CA ARG A 467 -4.20 -35.44 0.17
C ARG A 467 -5.66 -35.26 -0.23
N ASP A 468 -6.57 -35.80 0.58
CA ASP A 468 -8.01 -35.69 0.35
C ASP A 468 -8.45 -34.23 0.41
N ILE A 469 -7.96 -33.49 1.42
CA ILE A 469 -8.25 -32.07 1.60
C ILE A 469 -7.69 -31.23 0.45
N ARG A 470 -6.49 -31.56 -0.06
CA ARG A 470 -5.88 -30.89 -1.22
C ARG A 470 -6.71 -31.10 -2.49
N ASP A 471 -7.26 -32.29 -2.68
CA ASP A 471 -8.07 -32.60 -3.85
C ASP A 471 -9.46 -31.97 -3.75
N GLU A 472 -10.05 -31.93 -2.55
CA GLU A 472 -11.24 -31.13 -2.27
C GLU A 472 -11.02 -29.65 -2.56
N LEU A 473 -9.91 -29.05 -2.08
CA LEU A 473 -9.55 -27.66 -2.37
C LEU A 473 -9.51 -27.40 -3.89
N LYS A 474 -8.91 -28.30 -4.68
CA LYS A 474 -8.89 -28.14 -6.14
C LYS A 474 -10.30 -28.17 -6.73
N LYS A 475 -11.14 -29.11 -6.29
CA LYS A 475 -12.50 -29.33 -6.79
C LYS A 475 -13.45 -28.20 -6.43
N GLU A 476 -13.41 -27.71 -5.18
CA GLU A 476 -14.41 -26.80 -4.61
C GLU A 476 -14.01 -25.31 -4.66
N SER A 477 -12.73 -25.01 -4.96
CA SER A 477 -12.18 -23.63 -5.02
C SER A 477 -12.89 -22.64 -5.95
N TYR A 478 -13.79 -23.10 -6.82
CA TYR A 478 -14.60 -22.21 -7.66
C TYR A 478 -15.70 -21.49 -6.87
N LYS A 479 -16.17 -22.06 -5.76
CA LYS A 479 -17.23 -21.52 -4.90
C LYS A 479 -16.78 -20.27 -4.12
N TRP A 480 -15.49 -20.18 -3.82
CA TRP A 480 -14.91 -19.18 -2.92
C TRP A 480 -14.33 -18.02 -3.72
N VAL A 481 -15.24 -17.18 -4.22
CA VAL A 481 -14.92 -15.95 -4.94
C VAL A 481 -15.61 -14.76 -4.27
N ILE A 482 -14.86 -13.66 -4.19
CA ILE A 482 -15.25 -12.33 -3.72
C ILE A 482 -15.31 -11.44 -4.95
#